data_AF-A0A3D4IP37-F1
#
_entry.id   AF-A0A3D4IP37-F1
#
_cell.length_a   1.000
_cell.length_b   1.000
_cell.length_c   1.000
_cell.angle_alpha   90.00
_cell.angle_beta   90.00
_cell.angle_gamma   90.00
#
_symmetry.space_group_name_H-M   'P 1'
#
loop_
_entity.id
_entity.type
_entity.pdbx_description
1 polymer ?
#
loop_
_entity_poly.entity_id
_entity_poly.type
_entity_poly.pdbx_seq_one_letter_code
_entity_poly.pdbx_strand_id
1 'polypeptide(L)' 'MEMKKIAVIGAGFAGISAATTLAEAGYEVTVYEKNSSAGGRARKFESDG' A
#
# COMPACT_ATOMS: atom_id res chain seq x y z
N MET A 1 -13.91 21.55 4.39
CA MET A 1 -14.45 20.23 3.98
C MET A 1 -13.77 19.19 4.86
N GLU A 2 -14.50 18.19 5.32
CA GLU A 2 -13.93 17.11 6.14
C GLU A 2 -13.04 16.21 5.25
N MET A 3 -11.85 15.89 5.74
CA MET A 3 -10.89 15.03 5.04
C MET A 3 -11.41 13.58 5.09
N LYS A 4 -11.73 13.00 3.92
CA LYS A 4 -12.23 11.63 3.85
C LYS A 4 -11.11 10.64 4.16
N LYS A 5 -11.44 9.62 4.96
CA LYS A 5 -10.56 8.52 5.32
C LYS A 5 -10.78 7.33 4.40
N ILE A 6 -9.70 6.75 3.88
CA ILE A 6 -9.75 5.64 2.92
C ILE A 6 -8.87 4.49 3.43
N ALA A 7 -9.43 3.28 3.43
CA ALA A 7 -8.69 2.06 3.70
C ALA A 7 -8.36 1.34 2.38
N VAL A 8 -7.07 1.05 2.17
CA VAL A 8 -6.59 0.25 1.04
C VAL A 8 -6.15 -1.11 1.56
N ILE A 9 -6.71 -2.20 1.02
CA ILE A 9 -6.38 -3.57 1.44
C ILE A 9 -5.39 -4.19 0.44
N GLY A 10 -4.18 -4.45 0.93
CA GLY A 10 -3.03 -5.00 0.19
C GLY A 10 -1.98 -3.93 -0.13
N ALA A 11 -0.72 -4.20 0.22
CA ALA A 11 0.46 -3.38 -0.12
C ALA A 11 1.27 -3.98 -1.28
N GLY A 12 0.59 -4.55 -2.27
CA GLY A 12 1.17 -4.84 -3.59
C GLY A 12 1.26 -3.56 -4.45
N PHE A 13 1.84 -3.66 -5.65
CA PHE A 13 1.97 -2.51 -6.55
C PHE A 13 0.65 -1.78 -6.83
N ALA A 14 -0.44 -2.51 -7.03
CA ALA A 14 -1.76 -1.92 -7.25
C ALA A 14 -2.24 -1.13 -6.03
N GLY A 15 -2.10 -1.69 -4.83
CA GLY A 15 -2.53 -1.04 -3.59
C GLY A 15 -1.68 0.17 -3.24
N ILE A 16 -0.36 0.08 -3.39
CA ILE A 16 0.56 1.21 -3.19
C ILE A 16 0.25 2.32 -4.21
N SER A 17 0.07 1.99 -5.49
CA SER A 17 -0.27 2.97 -6.53
C SER A 17 -1.59 3.69 -6.20
N ALA A 18 -2.64 2.94 -5.84
CA ALA A 18 -3.92 3.51 -5.44
C ALA A 18 -3.78 4.41 -4.20
N ALA A 19 -3.02 3.96 -3.18
CA ALA A 19 -2.81 4.73 -1.97
C ALA A 19 -2.06 6.04 -2.24
N THR A 20 -1.04 6.02 -3.10
CA THR A 20 -0.29 7.22 -3.51
C THR A 20 -1.20 8.22 -4.21
N THR A 21 -1.97 7.79 -5.22
CA THR A 21 -2.89 8.69 -5.95
C THR A 21 -3.94 9.30 -5.02
N LEU A 22 -4.47 8.53 -4.06
CA LEU A 22 -5.44 9.04 -3.09
C LEU A 22 -4.81 10.01 -2.09
N ALA A 23 -3.58 9.74 -1.63
CA ALA A 23 -2.86 10.65 -0.76
C ALA A 23 -2.54 11.98 -1.48
N GLU A 24 -2.11 11.93 -2.74
CA GLU A 24 -1.88 13.12 -3.59
C GLU A 24 -3.17 13.93 -3.81
N ALA A 25 -4.32 13.27 -3.86
CA ALA A 25 -5.62 13.91 -3.95
C ALA A 25 -6.12 14.51 -2.60
N GLY A 26 -5.32 14.41 -1.52
CA GLY A 26 -5.61 15.03 -0.23
C GLY A 26 -6.47 14.19 0.72
N TYR A 27 -6.55 12.88 0.51
CA TYR A 27 -7.26 11.96 1.41
C TYR A 27 -6.35 11.43 2.53
N GLU A 28 -6.93 11.11 3.69
CA GLU A 28 -6.24 10.35 4.74
C GLU A 28 -6.31 8.87 4.39
N VAL A 29 -5.18 8.26 4.00
CA VAL A 29 -5.13 6.89 3.51
C VAL A 29 -4.41 5.98 4.49
N THR A 30 -5.02 4.83 4.81
CA THR A 30 -4.39 3.74 5.58
C THR A 30 -4.30 2.50 4.70
N VAL A 31 -3.10 1.91 4.59
CA VAL A 31 -2.87 0.67 3.84
C VAL A 31 -2.73 -0.49 4.82
N TYR A 32 -3.48 -1.56 4.60
CA TYR A 32 -3.43 -2.79 5.39
C TYR A 32 -2.81 -3.90 4.56
N GLU A 33 -1.75 -4.52 5.06
CA GLU A 33 -1.09 -5.67 4.43
C GLU A 33 -1.04 -6.83 5.41
N LYS A 34 -1.32 -8.04 4.92
CA LYS A 34 -1.29 -9.26 5.72
C LYS A 34 0.14 -9.74 5.98
N ASN A 35 1.02 -9.54 5.00
CA ASN A 35 2.40 -10.00 5.07
C ASN A 35 3.27 -9.04 5.89
N SER A 36 4.41 -9.53 6.37
CA SER A 36 5.40 -8.72 7.07
C SER A 36 6.11 -7.71 6.18
N SER A 37 5.99 -7.84 4.86
CA SER A 37 6.60 -6.96 3.87
C SER A 37 5.61 -6.50 2.81
N ALA A 38 5.82 -5.29 2.28
CA ALA A 38 5.15 -4.79 1.09
C ALA A 38 5.70 -5.44 -0.20
N GLY A 39 5.09 -5.13 -1.34
CA GLY A 39 5.50 -5.57 -2.68
C GLY A 39 4.61 -6.67 -3.28
N GLY A 40 3.75 -7.30 -2.48
CA GLY A 40 2.79 -8.28 -2.97
C GLY A 40 3.47 -9.49 -3.61
N ARG A 41 3.43 -9.59 -4.95
CA ARG A 41 4.09 -10.66 -5.72
C ARG A 41 5.55 -10.35 -6.06
N ALA A 42 5.97 -9.09 -5.99
CA ALA A 42 7.35 -8.69 -6.23
C ALA A 42 8.14 -8.73 -4.92
N ARG A 43 8.33 -9.94 -4.39
CA ARG A 43 9.13 -10.16 -3.19
C ARG A 43 10.55 -10.48 -3.58
N LYS A 44 11.50 -9.97 -2.80
CA LYS A 44 12.90 -10.39 -2.89
C LYS A 44 13.03 -11.75 -2.19
N PHE A 45 13.60 -12.71 -2.89
CA PHE A 45 14.10 -13.94 -2.27
C PHE A 45 15.55 -13.69 -1.86
N GLU A 46 15.88 -13.95 -0.60
CA GLU A 46 17.23 -13.85 -0.06
C GLU A 46 17.66 -15.23 0.44
N SER A 47 18.87 -15.65 0.06
CA SER A 47 19.50 -16.90 0.47
C SER A 47 21.02 -16.68 0.48
N ASP A 48 21.73 -17.42 1.32
CA ASP A 48 23.19 -17.32 1.53
C ASP A 48 24.01 -17.98 0.39
N GLY A 49 23.78 -17.54 -0.86
CA GLY A 49 24.59 -17.93 -2.03
C GLY A 49 24.27 -19.30 -2.61
#